data_AF-H0EGB4-F1
#
_entry.id   AF-H0EGB4-F1
#
_cell.length_a   1.000
_cell.length_b   1.000
_cell.length_c   1.000
_cell.angle_alpha   90.00
_cell.angle_beta   90.00
_cell.angle_gamma   90.00
#
_symmetry.space_group_name_H-M   'P 1'
#
loop_
_entity.id
_entity.type
_entity.pdbx_description
1 polymer ?
#
loop_
_entity_poly.entity_id
_entity_poly.type
_entity_poly.pdbx_seq_one_letter_code
_entity_poly.pdbx_strand_id
1 'polypeptide(L)'
;MTPNWTFGVELEFAIAETIPNTPHPDPSETRFTVFQTTDPYRGRLEQIQVLQNDAPDMIFPRPTSAVITHICETLTLAGFAASDSENDDISAWKVKRDASIKPPCEAEGWDRGYVWHRIEVVSPAYFFSPESLTAINKAPARKKGYL
;
A
#
# COMPACT_ATOMS: atom_id res chain seq x y z
N MET A 1 -41.06 0.52 5.92
CA MET A 1 -39.76 0.10 5.35
C MET A 1 -38.70 0.55 6.33
N THR A 2 -37.89 -0.36 6.86
CA THR A 2 -36.70 0.03 7.63
C THR A 2 -35.65 0.56 6.66
N PRO A 3 -35.04 1.73 6.91
CA PRO A 3 -33.97 2.23 6.06
C PRO A 3 -32.79 1.25 6.08
N ASN A 4 -32.38 0.81 4.89
CA ASN A 4 -31.15 0.05 4.71
C ASN A 4 -29.98 1.04 4.75
N TRP A 5 -29.50 1.35 5.94
CA TRP A 5 -28.28 2.13 6.11
C TRP A 5 -27.11 1.36 5.50
N THR A 6 -26.22 2.09 4.82
CA THR A 6 -24.97 1.54 4.32
C THR A 6 -23.80 2.23 5.00
N PHE A 7 -22.65 1.58 4.99
CA PHE A 7 -21.41 2.15 5.51
C PHE A 7 -20.22 1.59 4.73
N GLY A 8 -19.12 2.35 4.74
CA GLY A 8 -17.83 1.93 4.21
C GLY A 8 -16.74 2.23 5.25
N VAL A 9 -15.56 1.67 5.02
CA VAL A 9 -14.36 1.91 5.83
C VAL A 9 -13.23 2.32 4.91
N GLU A 10 -12.48 3.32 5.34
CA GLU A 10 -11.26 3.78 4.70
C GLU A 10 -10.09 3.59 5.66
N LEU A 11 -8.97 3.13 5.12
CA LEU A 11 -7.72 2.99 5.84
C LEU A 11 -6.63 3.74 5.09
N GLU A 12 -5.94 4.64 5.79
CA GLU A 12 -4.87 5.47 5.24
C GLU A 12 -3.52 5.09 5.86
N PHE A 13 -2.51 4.91 5.02
CA PHE A 13 -1.18 4.48 5.43
C PHE A 13 -0.09 5.32 4.79
N ALA A 14 0.90 5.71 5.60
CA ALA A 14 2.23 6.05 5.13
C ALA A 14 3.11 4.79 5.26
N ILE A 15 3.37 4.12 4.15
CA ILE A 15 4.18 2.90 4.09
C ILE A 15 5.62 3.27 3.74
N ALA A 16 6.57 2.87 4.57
CA ALA A 16 7.99 3.12 4.34
C ALA A 16 8.63 1.99 3.53
N GLU A 17 9.31 2.34 2.45
CA GLU A 17 10.25 1.48 1.73
C GLU A 17 11.68 1.84 2.14
N THR A 18 12.51 0.82 2.38
CA THR A 18 13.94 0.95 2.70
C THR A 18 14.80 0.43 1.54
N ILE A 19 16.04 0.93 1.43
CA ILE A 19 16.96 0.43 0.41
C ILE A 19 17.28 -1.04 0.71
N PRO A 20 17.15 -1.95 -0.27
CA PRO A 20 17.56 -3.33 -0.10
C PRO A 20 19.03 -3.43 0.33
N ASN A 21 19.32 -4.33 1.28
CA ASN A 21 20.67 -4.60 1.78
C ASN A 21 21.37 -3.44 2.52
N THR A 22 20.64 -2.39 2.92
CA THR A 22 21.15 -1.39 3.88
C THR A 22 20.60 -1.66 5.28
N PRO A 23 21.32 -1.28 6.36
CA PRO A 23 20.77 -1.31 7.71
C PRO A 23 19.44 -0.54 7.77
N HIS A 24 18.46 -1.10 8.46
CA HIS A 24 17.17 -0.42 8.65
C HIS A 24 17.41 0.90 9.40
N PRO A 25 16.80 2.04 8.99
CA PRO A 25 17.03 3.32 9.65
C PRO A 25 16.64 3.31 11.13
N ASP A 26 15.62 2.51 11.47
CA ASP A 26 15.31 2.12 12.85
C ASP A 26 15.66 0.62 13.07
N PRO A 27 16.79 0.29 13.70
CA PRO A 27 17.19 -1.11 13.88
C PRO A 27 16.26 -1.91 14.82
N SER A 28 15.35 -1.24 15.54
CA SER A 28 14.37 -1.88 16.43
C SER A 28 13.06 -2.23 15.73
N GLU A 29 12.83 -1.72 14.53
CA GLU A 29 11.62 -2.03 13.75
C GLU A 29 11.68 -3.45 13.18
N THR A 30 10.64 -4.24 13.48
CA THR A 30 10.54 -5.64 13.03
C THR A 30 9.28 -5.89 12.19
N ARG A 31 8.45 -4.87 11.94
CA ARG A 31 7.18 -4.96 11.22
C ARG A 31 7.39 -4.55 9.77
N PHE A 32 8.00 -5.44 9.00
CA PHE A 32 8.15 -5.26 7.57
C PHE A 32 7.71 -6.51 6.81
N THR A 33 7.43 -6.33 5.53
CA THR A 33 7.21 -7.42 4.59
C THR A 33 8.17 -7.24 3.42
N VAL A 34 8.63 -8.35 2.86
CA VAL A 34 9.46 -8.38 1.66
C VAL A 34 8.68 -9.15 0.61
N PHE A 35 8.37 -8.48 -0.50
CA PHE A 35 7.68 -9.09 -1.63
C PHE A 35 8.49 -8.85 -2.91
N GLN A 36 8.33 -9.73 -3.88
CA GLN A 36 8.99 -9.58 -5.17
C GLN A 36 8.32 -8.48 -5.97
N THR A 37 9.11 -7.56 -6.49
CA THR A 37 8.63 -6.60 -7.48
C THR A 37 8.88 -7.19 -8.87
N THR A 38 7.83 -7.53 -9.60
CA THR A 38 7.91 -7.75 -11.05
C THR A 38 7.88 -6.40 -11.73
N ASP A 39 8.81 -5.51 -11.39
CA ASP A 39 8.94 -4.26 -12.12
C ASP A 39 9.72 -4.56 -13.41
N PRO A 40 9.09 -4.50 -14.60
CA PRO A 40 9.82 -4.66 -15.87
C PRO A 40 10.90 -3.59 -16.08
N TYR A 41 10.93 -2.53 -15.26
CA TYR A 41 11.94 -1.47 -15.27
C TYR A 41 13.12 -1.73 -14.34
N ARG A 42 13.23 -2.88 -13.66
CA ARG A 42 14.40 -3.20 -12.81
C ARG A 42 15.73 -3.14 -13.58
N GLY A 43 15.71 -3.47 -14.88
CA GLY A 43 16.87 -3.31 -15.79
C GLY A 43 17.17 -1.85 -16.21
N ARG A 44 16.29 -0.89 -15.93
CA ARG A 44 16.52 0.55 -16.16
C ARG A 44 17.14 1.27 -14.97
N LEU A 45 17.03 0.74 -13.75
CA LEU A 45 17.63 1.36 -12.55
C LEU A 45 19.17 1.45 -12.65
N GLU A 46 19.82 0.45 -13.25
CA GLU A 46 21.27 0.49 -13.52
C GLU A 46 21.66 1.56 -14.57
N GLN A 47 20.76 1.92 -15.49
CA GLN A 47 20.99 2.99 -16.47
C GLN A 47 20.68 4.39 -15.91
N ILE A 48 19.76 4.50 -14.95
CA ILE A 48 19.36 5.78 -14.33
C ILE A 48 20.46 6.36 -13.43
N GLN A 49 21.35 5.52 -12.89
CA GLN A 49 22.50 5.99 -12.11
C GLN A 49 23.48 6.84 -12.93
N VAL A 50 23.45 6.72 -14.26
CA VAL A 50 24.28 7.52 -15.19
C VAL A 50 23.69 8.90 -15.49
N LEU A 51 22.37 9.10 -15.32
CA LEU A 51 21.66 10.34 -15.67
C LEU A 51 21.45 11.32 -14.50
N GLN A 52 21.91 10.97 -13.29
CA GLN A 52 21.75 11.78 -12.08
C GLN A 52 22.39 13.18 -12.17
N ASN A 53 23.32 13.42 -13.10
CA ASN A 53 24.01 14.71 -13.21
C ASN A 53 23.21 15.79 -13.96
N ASP A 54 22.20 15.43 -14.77
CA ASP A 54 21.58 16.40 -15.71
C ASP A 54 20.08 16.67 -15.46
N ALA A 55 19.38 15.87 -14.63
CA ALA A 55 17.96 16.09 -14.33
C ALA A 55 17.55 15.52 -12.95
N PRO A 56 17.61 16.31 -11.86
CA PRO A 56 17.26 15.84 -10.50
C PRO A 56 15.79 15.43 -10.33
N ASP A 57 14.91 15.79 -11.27
CA ASP A 57 13.47 15.50 -11.23
C ASP A 57 13.07 14.25 -12.05
N MET A 58 14.02 13.44 -12.53
CA MET A 58 13.67 12.20 -13.25
C MET A 58 12.99 11.19 -12.32
N ILE A 59 11.67 11.14 -12.49
CA ILE A 59 10.70 10.17 -11.98
C ILE A 59 11.27 8.75 -12.10
N PHE A 60 11.85 8.24 -11.01
CA PHE A 60 11.92 6.81 -10.81
C PHE A 60 10.50 6.25 -11.02
N PRO A 61 10.29 5.16 -11.78
CA PRO A 61 9.03 4.45 -11.73
C PRO A 61 8.82 4.08 -10.25
N ARG A 62 7.97 4.84 -9.57
CA ARG A 62 7.84 4.72 -8.11
C ARG A 62 7.28 3.32 -7.86
N PRO A 63 7.91 2.49 -7.01
CA PRO A 63 7.44 1.14 -6.71
C PRO A 63 6.08 1.13 -5.98
N THR A 64 5.41 2.29 -5.85
CA THR A 64 4.04 2.41 -5.37
C THR A 64 3.07 1.51 -6.12
N SER A 65 3.25 1.23 -7.42
CA SER A 65 2.43 0.24 -8.13
C SER A 65 2.60 -1.15 -7.54
N ALA A 66 3.84 -1.57 -7.25
CA ALA A 66 4.11 -2.86 -6.62
C ALA A 66 3.56 -2.93 -5.18
N VAL A 67 3.62 -1.84 -4.42
CA VAL A 67 2.98 -1.74 -3.10
C VAL A 67 1.47 -1.91 -3.21
N ILE A 68 0.82 -1.22 -4.16
CA ILE A 68 -0.62 -1.34 -4.43
C ILE A 68 -0.97 -2.78 -4.82
N THR A 69 -0.24 -3.36 -5.77
CA THR A 69 -0.44 -4.76 -6.20
C THR A 69 -0.32 -5.72 -5.03
N HIS A 70 0.71 -5.58 -4.19
CA HIS A 70 0.90 -6.45 -3.04
C HIS A 70 -0.25 -6.33 -2.01
N ILE A 71 -0.78 -5.12 -1.79
CA ILE A 71 -1.94 -4.92 -0.90
C ILE A 71 -3.19 -5.58 -1.50
N CYS A 72 -3.43 -5.41 -2.81
CA CYS A 72 -4.53 -6.08 -3.51
C CYS A 72 -4.44 -7.60 -3.40
N GLU A 73 -3.25 -8.17 -3.62
CA GLU A 73 -2.99 -9.61 -3.48
C GLU A 73 -3.24 -10.08 -2.03
N THR A 74 -2.78 -9.30 -1.05
CA THR A 74 -2.97 -9.59 0.38
C THR A 74 -4.45 -9.62 0.76
N LEU A 75 -5.23 -8.64 0.30
CA LEU A 75 -6.68 -8.60 0.51
C LEU A 75 -7.37 -9.78 -0.17
N THR A 76 -6.98 -10.09 -1.41
CA THR A 76 -7.51 -11.23 -2.18
C THR A 76 -7.24 -12.56 -1.48
N LEU A 77 -6.02 -12.77 -0.97
CA LEU A 77 -5.65 -13.97 -0.20
C LEU A 77 -6.43 -14.05 1.12
N ALA A 78 -6.82 -12.91 1.70
CA ALA A 78 -7.69 -12.85 2.87
C ALA A 78 -9.18 -13.08 2.54
N GLY A 79 -9.54 -13.27 1.27
CA GLY A 79 -10.90 -13.54 0.80
C GLY A 79 -11.71 -12.29 0.46
N PHE A 80 -11.06 -11.14 0.30
CA PHE A 80 -11.71 -9.90 -0.12
C PHE A 80 -11.38 -9.60 -1.58
N ALA A 81 -12.40 -9.37 -2.41
CA ALA A 81 -12.17 -8.83 -3.75
C ALA A 81 -11.47 -7.48 -3.62
N ALA A 82 -10.35 -7.30 -4.31
CA ALA A 82 -9.55 -6.08 -4.28
C ALA A 82 -9.05 -5.72 -5.67
N SER A 83 -8.96 -4.42 -5.95
CA SER A 83 -8.41 -3.89 -7.19
C SER A 83 -7.67 -2.58 -6.90
N ASP A 84 -6.83 -2.18 -7.85
CA ASP A 84 -6.42 -0.78 -7.91
C ASP A 84 -7.62 0.13 -8.27
N SER A 85 -7.42 1.44 -8.15
CA SER A 85 -8.44 2.45 -8.44
C SER A 85 -8.79 2.62 -9.92
N GLU A 86 -8.08 1.99 -10.85
CA GLU A 86 -8.38 2.10 -12.28
C GLU A 86 -9.55 1.21 -12.70
N ASN A 87 -9.98 0.30 -11.81
CA ASN A 87 -11.14 -0.56 -12.02
C ASN A 87 -12.40 0.04 -11.37
N ASP A 88 -13.51 0.11 -12.11
CA ASP A 88 -14.80 0.65 -11.66
C ASP A 88 -15.65 -0.33 -10.82
N ASP A 89 -15.14 -1.52 -10.49
CA ASP A 89 -15.89 -2.50 -9.70
C ASP A 89 -16.17 -2.02 -8.27
N ILE A 90 -17.37 -1.48 -8.03
CA ILE A 90 -17.82 -0.97 -6.73
C ILE A 90 -17.94 -2.05 -5.64
N SER A 91 -17.86 -3.34 -6.00
CA SER A 91 -17.95 -4.46 -5.06
C SER A 91 -16.59 -4.91 -4.52
N ALA A 92 -15.50 -4.32 -5.01
CA ALA A 92 -14.13 -4.61 -4.59
C ALA A 92 -13.53 -3.50 -3.70
N TRP A 93 -12.64 -3.90 -2.79
CA TRP A 93 -11.78 -2.96 -2.06
C TRP A 93 -10.86 -2.24 -3.04
N LYS A 94 -10.82 -0.92 -2.97
CA LYS A 94 -9.98 -0.08 -3.83
C LYS A 94 -8.71 0.30 -3.10
N VAL A 95 -7.57 0.01 -3.72
CA VAL A 95 -6.25 0.42 -3.22
C VAL A 95 -5.71 1.51 -4.14
N LYS A 96 -5.42 2.68 -3.60
CA LYS A 96 -5.02 3.85 -4.39
C LYS A 96 -4.01 4.71 -3.67
N ARG A 97 -3.44 5.66 -4.40
CA ARG A 97 -2.62 6.72 -3.80
C ARG A 97 -3.53 7.82 -3.28
N ASP A 98 -3.17 8.38 -2.13
CA ASP A 98 -3.77 9.62 -1.65
C ASP A 98 -2.68 10.65 -1.35
N ALA A 99 -2.75 11.79 -2.02
CA ALA A 99 -1.80 12.88 -1.82
C ALA A 99 -2.01 13.62 -0.48
N SER A 100 -3.19 13.47 0.13
CA SER A 100 -3.55 14.12 1.39
C SER A 100 -2.79 13.54 2.60
N ILE A 101 -2.45 12.25 2.55
CA ILE A 101 -1.71 11.54 3.59
C ILE A 101 -0.30 12.14 3.72
N LYS A 102 0.08 12.52 4.94
CA LYS A 102 1.39 13.06 5.27
C LYS A 102 2.29 11.97 5.85
N PRO A 103 3.55 11.83 5.42
CA PRO A 103 4.49 10.94 6.07
C PRO A 103 4.79 11.43 7.51
N PRO A 104 5.21 10.52 8.42
CA PRO A 104 5.55 10.87 9.81
C PRO A 104 6.67 11.91 9.93
N CYS A 105 7.53 12.01 8.93
CA CYS A 105 8.55 13.05 8.81
C CYS A 105 8.44 13.71 7.44
N GLU A 106 8.48 15.05 7.40
CA GLU A 106 8.45 15.83 6.13
C GLU A 106 9.69 15.59 5.27
N ALA A 107 10.72 15.00 5.86
CA ALA A 107 11.95 14.66 5.17
C ALA A 107 11.74 13.38 4.35
N GLU A 108 11.52 13.56 3.04
CA GLU A 108 11.36 12.47 2.07
C GLU A 108 12.66 12.26 1.31
N GLY A 109 13.02 10.98 1.05
CA GLY A 109 14.14 10.65 0.16
C GLY A 109 15.00 9.50 0.65
N TRP A 110 15.61 8.81 -0.31
CA TRP A 110 16.55 7.71 -0.07
C TRP A 110 17.75 8.14 0.79
N ASP A 111 18.16 9.40 0.72
CA ASP A 111 19.22 10.02 1.53
C ASP A 111 18.94 10.00 3.04
N ARG A 112 17.68 9.81 3.43
CA ARG A 112 17.23 9.76 4.82
C ARG A 112 16.66 8.41 5.25
N GLY A 113 16.84 7.40 4.40
CA GLY A 113 16.62 5.98 4.74
C GLY A 113 15.22 5.43 4.42
N TYR A 114 14.22 6.29 4.16
CA TYR A 114 12.86 5.87 3.81
C TYR A 114 12.32 6.58 2.57
N VAL A 115 11.63 5.82 1.73
CA VAL A 115 10.69 6.32 0.73
C VAL A 115 9.27 6.07 1.22
N TRP A 116 8.47 7.12 1.35
CA TRP A 116 7.09 7.01 1.85
C TRP A 116 6.09 6.84 0.70
N HIS A 117 5.33 5.76 0.74
CA HIS A 117 4.16 5.54 -0.11
C HIS A 117 2.90 5.91 0.65
N ARG A 118 2.12 6.81 0.05
CA ARG A 118 0.87 7.32 0.61
C ARG A 118 -0.28 6.51 0.01
N ILE A 119 -0.81 5.56 0.78
CA ILE A 119 -1.77 4.56 0.30
C ILE A 119 -3.09 4.71 1.05
N GLU A 120 -4.19 4.72 0.31
CA GLU A 120 -5.55 4.65 0.82
C GLU A 120 -6.19 3.34 0.36
N VAL A 121 -6.89 2.68 1.28
CA VAL A 121 -7.61 1.42 1.06
C VAL A 121 -9.07 1.63 1.43
N VAL A 122 -9.95 1.59 0.42
CA VAL A 122 -11.38 1.93 0.55
C VAL A 122 -12.21 0.68 0.38
N SER A 123 -13.11 0.41 1.31
CA SER A 123 -14.01 -0.73 1.20
C SER A 123 -15.18 -0.47 0.25
N PRO A 124 -15.83 -1.52 -0.27
CA PRO A 124 -17.18 -1.41 -0.80
C PRO A 124 -18.16 -0.84 0.23
N ALA A 125 -19.31 -0.37 -0.24
CA ALA A 125 -20.43 -0.06 0.64
C ALA A 125 -21.09 -1.35 1.13
N TYR A 126 -21.13 -1.54 2.45
CA TYR A 126 -21.80 -2.66 3.09
C TYR A 126 -23.16 -2.24 3.63
N PHE A 127 -24.12 -3.17 3.63
CA PHE A 127 -25.35 -2.97 4.40
C PHE A 127 -25.03 -2.99 5.89
N PHE A 128 -25.65 -2.08 6.65
CA PHE A 128 -25.52 -2.02 8.09
C PHE A 128 -26.25 -3.21 8.74
N SER A 129 -25.55 -4.33 8.83
CA SER A 129 -26.04 -5.59 9.39
C SER A 129 -25.00 -6.24 10.32
N PRO A 130 -25.43 -7.13 11.23
CA PRO A 130 -24.49 -7.87 12.09
C PRO A 130 -23.40 -8.63 11.32
N GLU A 131 -23.73 -9.14 10.14
CA GLU A 131 -22.80 -9.88 9.27
C GLU A 131 -21.69 -8.96 8.75
N SER A 132 -22.04 -7.78 8.24
CA SER A 132 -21.08 -6.79 7.74
C SER A 132 -20.16 -6.27 8.85
N LEU A 133 -20.73 -6.01 10.04
CA LEU A 133 -19.95 -5.60 11.21
C LEU A 133 -18.98 -6.70 11.66
N THR A 134 -19.40 -7.96 11.58
CA THR A 134 -18.55 -9.11 11.89
C THR A 134 -17.42 -9.28 10.88
N ALA A 135 -17.69 -9.07 9.59
CA ALA A 135 -16.69 -9.15 8.54
C ALA A 135 -15.56 -8.12 8.75
N ILE A 136 -15.92 -6.88 9.07
CA ILE A 136 -14.94 -5.80 9.31
C ILE A 136 -14.14 -6.02 10.58
N ASN A 137 -14.77 -6.50 11.67
CA ASN A 137 -14.04 -6.82 12.90
C ASN A 137 -13.01 -7.94 12.75
N LYS A 138 -13.14 -8.79 11.72
CA LYS A 138 -12.15 -9.84 11.42
C LYS A 138 -11.01 -9.36 10.52
N ALA A 139 -11.17 -8.28 9.76
CA ALA A 139 -10.16 -7.74 8.86
C ALA A 139 -8.82 -7.33 9.54
N PRO A 140 -8.79 -6.83 10.80
CA PRO A 140 -7.52 -6.52 11.47
C PRO A 140 -6.97 -7.68 12.34
N ALA A 141 -7.65 -8.82 12.42
CA ALA A 141 -7.20 -9.91 13.29
C ALA A 141 -6.09 -10.72 12.62
N ARG A 142 -4.84 -10.32 12.90
CA ARG A 142 -3.61 -11.11 12.75
C ARG A 142 -3.92 -12.59 12.99
N LYS A 143 -3.92 -13.43 11.94
CA LYS A 143 -3.67 -14.86 12.15
C LYS A 143 -2.24 -14.96 12.66
N LYS A 144 -2.07 -15.14 13.97
CA LYS A 144 -0.82 -15.70 14.50
C LYS A 144 -0.66 -17.10 13.89
N GLY A 145 0.26 -17.27 12.95
CA GLY A 145 0.68 -18.61 12.54
C GLY A 145 1.31 -18.70 11.14
N TYR A 146 2.54 -19.21 11.14
CA TYR A 146 3.34 -19.75 10.02
C TYR A 146 3.88 -18.70 9.04
N LEU A 147 5.18 -18.50 8.83
CA LEU A 147 6.39 -19.32 9.00
C LEU A 147 7.51 -18.55 9.73
#